data_AF-A0A137NRI9-F1
#
_entry.id   AF-A0A137NRI9-F1
#
_cell.length_a   1.000
_cell.length_b   1.000
_cell.length_c   1.000
_cell.angle_alpha   90.00
_cell.angle_beta   90.00
_cell.angle_gamma   90.00
#
_symmetry.space_group_name_H-M   'P 1'
#
loop_
_entity.id
_entity.type
_entity.pdbx_description
1 polymer ?
#
loop_
_entity_poly.entity_id
_entity_poly.type
_entity_poly.pdbx_seq_one_letter_code
_entity_poly.pdbx_strand_id
1 'polypeptide(L)'
;MPNNKRHSLKDIKNKDKAHPYSRKANQIQRAIDRSIKVEKKKMRAERFLWFSHALDEELISATMEEVHDLIQTYLDRNEEELSTNSKSFQADMIKLQHAKELKEYEVEGFEVPDLTNMKNVKLLREWDGDVNSIQSIKSVIITKPKEVKEDNTDEMKE
;
A
#
# COMPACT_ATOMS: atom_id res chain seq x y z
N MET A 1 34.55 10.79 12.71
CA MET A 1 34.18 9.53 13.40
C MET A 1 34.21 8.40 12.39
N PRO A 2 35.16 7.44 12.43
CA PRO A 2 35.28 6.45 11.39
C PRO A 2 34.36 5.24 11.63
N ASN A 3 33.70 4.81 10.55
CA ASN A 3 32.96 3.55 10.37
C ASN A 3 31.46 3.50 10.77
N ASN A 4 30.65 4.42 10.24
CA ASN A 4 29.19 4.28 10.19
C ASN A 4 28.72 3.45 8.96
N LYS A 5 29.33 2.28 8.72
CA LYS A 5 28.90 1.41 7.62
C LYS A 5 27.59 0.73 8.00
N ARG A 6 26.55 0.94 7.18
CA ARG A 6 25.24 0.31 7.37
C ARG A 6 25.29 -1.13 6.86
N HIS A 7 25.38 -2.10 7.78
CA HIS A 7 25.36 -3.53 7.44
C HIS A 7 23.97 -3.97 6.96
N SER A 8 23.93 -4.72 5.87
CA SER A 8 22.77 -5.51 5.47
C SER A 8 22.76 -6.86 6.21
N LEU A 9 21.64 -7.58 6.18
CA LEU A 9 21.56 -8.92 6.78
C LEU A 9 22.57 -9.90 6.17
N LYS A 10 22.95 -9.70 4.90
CA LYS A 10 23.94 -10.52 4.20
C LYS A 10 25.37 -10.28 4.73
N ASP A 11 25.63 -9.11 5.30
CA ASP A 11 26.96 -8.72 5.79
C ASP A 11 27.25 -9.24 7.21
N ILE A 12 26.23 -9.69 7.94
CA ILE A 12 26.35 -10.12 9.34
C ILE A 12 26.70 -11.60 9.40
N LYS A 13 27.97 -11.91 9.70
CA LYS A 13 28.47 -13.30 9.85
C LYS A 13 28.04 -13.94 11.17
N ASN A 14 27.82 -15.25 11.16
CA ASN A 14 27.46 -16.08 12.33
C ASN A 14 26.21 -15.54 13.06
N LYS A 15 25.15 -15.24 12.30
CA LYS A 15 23.88 -14.73 12.83
C LYS A 15 23.18 -15.75 13.74
N ASP A 16 23.28 -17.03 13.42
CA ASP A 16 22.58 -18.13 14.12
C ASP A 16 23.21 -18.48 15.47
N LYS A 17 24.42 -17.95 15.75
CA LYS A 17 25.15 -18.14 17.02
C LYS A 17 25.06 -16.93 17.94
N ALA A 18 24.25 -15.93 17.59
CA ALA A 18 24.12 -14.71 18.39
C ALA A 18 23.20 -14.95 19.60
N HIS A 19 23.67 -14.58 20.80
CA HIS A 19 22.80 -14.55 21.97
C HIS A 19 21.74 -13.44 21.84
N PRO A 20 20.49 -13.62 22.30
CA PRO A 20 19.39 -12.66 22.09
C PRO A 20 19.71 -11.22 22.51
N TYR A 21 20.44 -11.05 23.61
CA TYR A 21 20.81 -9.72 24.14
C TYR A 21 22.21 -9.24 23.71
N SER A 22 22.84 -9.92 22.76
CA SER A 22 24.19 -9.55 22.30
C SER A 22 24.18 -8.32 21.37
N ARG A 23 25.31 -7.63 21.28
CA ARG A 23 25.52 -6.56 20.27
C ARG A 23 25.22 -7.04 18.85
N LYS A 24 25.52 -8.31 18.55
CA LYS A 24 25.25 -8.90 17.24
C LYS A 24 23.75 -9.08 17.00
N ALA A 25 22.99 -9.55 17.97
CA ALA A 25 21.52 -9.63 17.86
C ALA A 25 20.91 -8.26 17.58
N ASN A 26 21.37 -7.21 18.28
CA ASN A 26 20.95 -5.84 18.01
C ASN A 26 21.31 -5.36 16.59
N GLN A 27 22.44 -5.78 16.03
CA GLN A 27 22.80 -5.49 14.63
C GLN A 27 21.87 -6.19 13.64
N ILE A 28 21.52 -7.46 13.90
CA ILE A 28 20.58 -8.24 13.09
C ILE A 28 19.21 -7.55 13.11
N GLN A 29 18.69 -7.23 14.29
CA GLN A 29 17.38 -6.57 14.41
C GLN A 29 17.33 -5.26 13.62
N ARG A 30 18.35 -4.40 13.75
CA ARG A 30 18.42 -3.14 12.98
C ARG A 30 18.43 -3.37 11.46
N ALA A 31 19.10 -4.43 11.01
CA ALA A 31 19.13 -4.78 9.60
C ALA A 31 17.77 -5.31 9.10
N ILE A 32 17.06 -6.10 9.93
CA ILE A 32 15.67 -6.54 9.67
C ILE A 32 14.72 -5.33 9.61
N ASP A 33 14.76 -4.47 10.62
CA ASP A 33 13.89 -3.30 10.69
C ASP A 33 14.10 -2.38 9.47
N ARG A 34 15.36 -2.26 9.03
CA ARG A 34 15.69 -1.51 7.82
C ARG A 34 15.14 -2.17 6.57
N SER A 35 15.28 -3.48 6.40
CA SER A 35 14.73 -4.17 5.22
C SER A 35 13.22 -4.04 5.18
N ILE A 36 12.53 -4.21 6.31
CA ILE A 36 11.07 -4.02 6.41
C ILE A 36 10.68 -2.59 6.00
N LYS A 37 11.40 -1.57 6.46
CA LYS A 37 11.12 -0.17 6.08
C LYS A 37 11.31 0.07 4.59
N VAL A 38 12.33 -0.53 3.98
CA VAL A 38 12.58 -0.40 2.53
C VAL A 38 11.50 -1.13 1.74
N GLU A 39 11.14 -2.35 2.14
CA GLU A 39 10.06 -3.15 1.54
C GLU A 39 8.74 -2.37 1.55
N LYS A 40 8.35 -1.82 2.70
CA LYS A 40 7.13 -1.01 2.83
C LYS A 40 7.13 0.20 1.90
N LYS A 41 8.26 0.89 1.74
CA LYS A 41 8.37 2.01 0.80
C LYS A 41 8.20 1.57 -0.65
N LYS A 42 8.75 0.41 -1.03
CA LYS A 42 8.58 -0.16 -2.38
C LYS A 42 7.13 -0.55 -2.65
N MET A 43 6.50 -1.28 -1.74
CA MET A 43 5.08 -1.65 -1.87
C MET A 43 4.19 -0.41 -2.00
N ARG A 44 4.46 0.64 -1.22
CA ARG A 44 3.76 1.92 -1.33
C ARG A 44 4.00 2.57 -2.70
N ALA A 45 5.23 2.52 -3.20
CA ALA A 45 5.59 3.07 -4.50
C ALA A 45 4.88 2.36 -5.65
N GLU A 46 4.92 1.03 -5.65
CA GLU A 46 4.24 0.20 -6.64
C GLU A 46 2.73 0.45 -6.64
N ARG A 47 2.12 0.56 -5.45
CA ARG A 47 0.70 0.93 -5.32
C ARG A 47 0.41 2.30 -5.94
N PHE A 48 1.21 3.31 -5.62
CA PHE A 48 0.98 4.68 -6.11
C PHE A 48 1.22 4.80 -7.61
N LEU A 49 2.19 4.05 -8.12
CA LEU A 49 2.49 3.99 -9.55
C LEU A 49 1.32 3.37 -10.32
N TRP A 50 0.71 2.32 -9.78
CA TRP A 50 -0.52 1.76 -10.35
C TRP A 50 -1.62 2.83 -10.43
N PHE A 51 -1.86 3.58 -9.33
CA PHE A 51 -2.85 4.65 -9.35
C PHE A 51 -2.50 5.73 -10.37
N SER A 52 -1.22 6.10 -10.52
CA SER A 52 -0.81 7.06 -11.54
C SER A 52 -1.15 6.61 -12.96
N HIS A 53 -1.05 5.31 -13.25
CA HIS A 53 -1.35 4.75 -14.57
C HIS A 53 -2.84 4.51 -14.80
N ALA A 54 -3.61 4.31 -13.74
CA ALA A 54 -5.06 4.09 -13.81
C ALA A 54 -5.87 5.39 -14.00
N LEU A 55 -5.27 6.56 -13.79
CA LEU A 55 -5.95 7.85 -13.95
C LEU A 55 -6.03 8.24 -15.43
N ASP A 56 -7.20 8.70 -15.86
CA ASP A 56 -7.37 9.32 -17.17
C ASP A 56 -6.48 10.55 -17.31
N GLU A 57 -5.90 10.76 -18.49
CA GLU A 57 -4.98 11.88 -18.78
C GLU A 57 -5.61 13.26 -18.58
N GLU A 58 -6.94 13.38 -18.65
CA GLU A 58 -7.64 14.66 -18.49
C GLU A 58 -8.08 14.93 -17.05
N LEU A 59 -7.99 13.94 -16.15
CA LEU A 59 -8.50 14.07 -14.78
C LEU A 59 -7.66 15.06 -13.96
N ILE A 60 -8.28 16.19 -13.58
CA ILE A 60 -7.64 17.23 -12.76
C ILE A 60 -7.70 16.89 -11.27
N SER A 61 -8.81 16.32 -10.83
CA SER A 61 -9.07 15.89 -9.45
C SER A 61 -10.17 14.85 -9.44
N ALA A 62 -10.07 13.87 -8.55
CA ALA A 62 -11.08 12.85 -8.36
C ALA A 62 -12.06 13.24 -7.23
N THR A 63 -13.33 12.89 -7.40
CA THR A 63 -14.31 12.84 -6.30
C THR A 63 -14.05 11.62 -5.41
N MET A 64 -14.61 11.61 -4.20
CA MET A 64 -14.42 10.48 -3.30
C MET A 64 -15.01 9.18 -3.86
N GLU A 65 -16.12 9.27 -4.58
CA GLU A 65 -16.77 8.13 -5.26
C GLU A 65 -15.84 7.53 -6.32
N GLU A 66 -15.27 8.36 -7.19
CA GLU A 66 -14.28 7.91 -8.19
C GLU A 66 -13.04 7.27 -7.55
N VAL A 67 -12.61 7.76 -6.38
CA VAL A 67 -11.51 7.14 -5.63
C VAL A 67 -11.89 5.74 -5.13
N HIS A 68 -13.13 5.55 -4.66
CA HIS A 68 -13.62 4.22 -4.28
C HIS A 68 -13.66 3.26 -5.46
N ASP A 69 -14.11 3.72 -6.63
CA ASP A 69 -14.15 2.92 -7.86
C ASP A 69 -12.73 2.53 -8.32
N LEU A 70 -11.78 3.46 -8.24
CA LEU A 70 -10.36 3.17 -8.51
C LEU A 70 -9.77 2.15 -7.52
N ILE A 71 -10.18 2.19 -6.24
CA ILE A 71 -9.75 1.20 -5.25
C ILE A 71 -10.35 -0.18 -5.59
N GLN A 72 -11.62 -0.27 -5.99
CA GLN A 72 -12.20 -1.55 -6.43
C GLN A 72 -11.42 -2.11 -7.63
N THR A 73 -11.19 -1.28 -8.64
CA THR A 73 -10.40 -1.64 -9.82
C THR A 73 -8.98 -2.12 -9.44
N TYR A 74 -8.36 -1.49 -8.43
CA TYR A 74 -7.07 -1.93 -7.91
C TYR A 74 -7.15 -3.32 -7.28
N LEU A 75 -8.17 -3.60 -6.47
CA LEU A 75 -8.34 -4.90 -5.81
C LEU A 75 -8.54 -6.01 -6.85
N ASP A 76 -9.34 -5.75 -7.88
CA ASP A 76 -9.72 -6.74 -8.89
C ASP A 76 -8.66 -6.93 -9.99
N ARG A 77 -7.55 -6.16 -9.96
CA ARG A 77 -6.52 -6.13 -11.01
C ARG A 77 -5.93 -7.50 -11.41
N ASN A 78 -5.99 -8.49 -10.52
CA ASN A 78 -5.42 -9.83 -10.75
C ASN A 78 -6.48 -10.91 -10.98
N GLU A 79 -7.76 -10.54 -11.11
CA GLU A 79 -8.86 -11.50 -11.27
C GLU A 79 -8.69 -12.34 -12.55
N GLU A 80 -8.28 -11.71 -13.66
CA GLU A 80 -8.01 -12.40 -14.93
C GLU A 80 -6.88 -13.44 -14.79
N GLU A 81 -5.77 -13.08 -14.14
CA GLU A 81 -4.66 -14.00 -13.90
C GLU A 81 -5.06 -15.19 -13.01
N LEU A 82 -5.84 -14.91 -11.97
CA LEU A 82 -6.36 -15.93 -11.05
C LEU A 82 -7.35 -16.87 -11.72
N SER A 83 -8.16 -16.37 -12.66
CA SER A 83 -9.09 -17.18 -13.44
C SER A 83 -8.35 -18.18 -14.34
N THR A 84 -7.23 -17.75 -14.93
CA THR A 84 -6.46 -18.56 -15.88
C THR A 84 -5.62 -19.61 -15.18
N ASN A 85 -4.94 -19.26 -14.07
CA ASN A 85 -3.96 -20.13 -13.41
C ASN A 85 -4.16 -20.24 -11.89
N SER A 86 -5.36 -20.65 -11.49
CA SER A 86 -5.83 -20.68 -10.09
C SER A 86 -5.08 -21.61 -9.12
N LYS A 87 -4.26 -22.56 -9.61
CA LYS A 87 -3.61 -23.63 -8.81
C LYS A 87 -2.09 -23.53 -8.69
N SER A 88 -1.51 -22.35 -8.94
CA SER A 88 -0.07 -22.12 -8.81
C SER A 88 0.31 -21.52 -7.45
N PHE A 89 1.56 -21.72 -7.01
CA PHE A 89 2.10 -21.03 -5.82
C PHE A 89 2.02 -19.51 -5.96
N GLN A 90 2.20 -19.00 -7.19
CA GLN A 90 2.01 -17.58 -7.51
C GLN A 90 0.57 -17.14 -7.26
N ALA A 91 -0.42 -17.93 -7.70
CA ALA A 91 -1.83 -17.63 -7.44
C ALA A 91 -2.15 -17.60 -5.94
N ASP A 92 -1.57 -18.48 -5.13
CA ASP A 92 -1.75 -18.45 -3.68
C ASP A 92 -1.15 -17.19 -3.04
N MET A 93 0.02 -16.73 -3.54
CA MET A 93 0.62 -15.47 -3.10
C MET A 93 -0.25 -14.26 -3.47
N ILE A 94 -0.79 -14.24 -4.69
CA ILE A 94 -1.71 -13.19 -5.16
C ILE A 94 -2.98 -13.17 -4.32
N LYS A 95 -3.60 -14.33 -4.06
CA LYS A 95 -4.79 -14.43 -3.17
C LYS A 95 -4.50 -13.92 -1.77
N LEU A 96 -3.32 -14.26 -1.21
CA LEU A 96 -2.91 -13.78 0.10
C LEU A 96 -2.71 -12.26 0.13
N GLN A 97 -2.13 -11.69 -0.92
CA GLN A 97 -1.99 -10.25 -1.06
C GLN A 97 -3.35 -9.57 -1.20
N HIS A 98 -4.22 -10.09 -2.07
CA HIS A 98 -5.58 -9.59 -2.27
C HIS A 98 -6.38 -9.59 -0.96
N ALA A 99 -6.35 -10.69 -0.19
CA ALA A 99 -7.03 -10.76 1.10
C ALA A 99 -6.52 -9.72 2.12
N LYS A 100 -5.23 -9.37 2.08
CA LYS A 100 -4.68 -8.30 2.91
C LYS A 100 -5.16 -6.93 2.46
N GLU A 101 -5.10 -6.66 1.16
CA GLU A 101 -5.55 -5.38 0.57
C GLU A 101 -7.05 -5.16 0.81
N LEU A 102 -7.87 -6.21 0.69
CA LEU A 102 -9.30 -6.18 0.98
C LEU A 102 -9.56 -5.86 2.47
N LYS A 103 -8.83 -6.52 3.39
CA LYS A 103 -8.93 -6.26 4.82
C LYS A 103 -8.53 -4.82 5.18
N GLU A 104 -7.49 -4.30 4.53
CA GLU A 104 -7.08 -2.90 4.66
C GLU A 104 -8.25 -1.97 4.26
N TYR A 105 -8.90 -2.23 3.13
CA TYR A 105 -10.02 -1.40 2.66
C TYR A 105 -11.28 -1.49 3.52
N GLU A 106 -11.61 -2.68 4.02
CA GLU A 106 -12.83 -2.89 4.80
C GLU A 106 -12.73 -2.38 6.25
N VAL A 107 -11.55 -2.50 6.88
CA VAL A 107 -11.42 -2.32 8.34
C VAL A 107 -10.28 -1.38 8.74
N GLU A 108 -9.07 -1.61 8.23
CA GLU A 108 -7.87 -0.96 8.78
C GLU A 108 -7.58 0.43 8.20
N GLY A 109 -8.11 0.71 7.01
CA GLY A 109 -7.83 1.87 6.20
C GLY A 109 -6.83 1.58 5.08
N PHE A 110 -7.26 1.75 3.84
CA PHE A 110 -6.46 1.57 2.64
C PHE A 110 -5.74 2.87 2.27
N GLU A 111 -4.41 2.85 2.28
CA GLU A 111 -3.60 4.03 1.93
C GLU A 111 -3.51 4.20 0.41
N VAL A 112 -3.92 5.38 -0.09
CA VAL A 112 -3.86 5.79 -1.50
C VAL A 112 -3.31 7.22 -1.63
N PRO A 113 -2.78 7.63 -2.79
CA PRO A 113 -2.47 9.03 -3.02
C PRO A 113 -3.73 9.90 -2.90
N ASP A 114 -3.59 11.12 -2.39
CA ASP A 114 -4.69 12.08 -2.34
C ASP A 114 -5.04 12.55 -3.75
N LEU A 115 -6.07 11.95 -4.35
CA LEU A 115 -6.54 12.27 -5.70
C LEU A 115 -7.53 13.44 -5.73
N THR A 116 -8.00 13.91 -4.57
CA THR A 116 -8.95 15.03 -4.49
C THR A 116 -8.27 16.38 -4.72
N ASN A 117 -6.94 16.43 -4.52
CA ASN A 117 -6.15 17.63 -4.67
C ASN A 117 -5.44 17.68 -6.03
N MET A 118 -5.84 18.64 -6.87
CA MET A 118 -5.22 18.88 -8.19
C MET A 118 -3.68 18.96 -8.17
N LYS A 119 -3.09 19.62 -7.17
CA LYS A 119 -1.62 19.75 -7.08
C LYS A 119 -0.96 18.39 -6.82
N ASN A 120 -1.61 17.53 -6.04
CA ASN A 120 -1.10 16.22 -5.73
C ASN A 120 -1.26 15.25 -6.91
N VAL A 121 -2.38 15.34 -7.65
CA VAL A 121 -2.58 14.60 -8.90
C VAL A 121 -1.50 14.94 -9.92
N LYS A 122 -1.21 16.23 -10.12
CA LYS A 122 -0.12 16.65 -11.01
C LYS A 122 1.24 16.10 -10.56
N LEU A 123 1.54 16.18 -9.26
CA LEU A 123 2.79 15.64 -8.71
C LEU A 123 2.88 14.12 -8.89
N LEU A 124 1.77 13.39 -8.69
CA LEU A 124 1.71 11.95 -8.88
C LEU A 124 1.99 11.55 -10.33
N ARG A 125 1.49 12.33 -11.30
CA ARG A 125 1.73 12.08 -12.74
C ARG A 125 3.14 12.38 -13.20
N GLU A 126 3.74 13.44 -12.67
CA GLU A 126 5.14 13.79 -12.96
C GLU A 126 6.13 12.86 -12.27
N TRP A 127 5.67 12.06 -11.30
CA TRP A 127 6.50 11.14 -10.55
C TRP A 127 6.81 9.87 -11.35
N ASP A 128 8.09 9.52 -11.38
CA ASP A 128 8.65 8.42 -12.17
C ASP A 128 8.67 7.07 -11.44
N GLY A 129 8.07 6.99 -10.25
CA GLY A 129 8.13 5.81 -9.40
C GLY A 129 9.34 5.74 -8.46
N ASP A 130 10.18 6.79 -8.37
CA ASP A 130 11.31 6.77 -7.42
C ASP A 130 10.84 6.63 -5.95
N VAL A 131 11.28 5.55 -5.33
CA VAL A 131 10.96 5.16 -3.95
C VAL A 131 11.45 6.19 -2.93
N ASN A 132 12.44 7.00 -3.26
CA ASN A 132 12.94 8.04 -2.36
C ASN A 132 12.06 9.29 -2.37
N SER A 133 11.55 9.68 -3.55
CA SER A 133 10.70 10.85 -3.73
C SER A 133 9.24 10.60 -3.37
N ILE A 134 8.77 9.36 -3.21
CA ILE A 134 7.39 9.04 -2.80
C ILE A 134 6.89 9.77 -1.52
N GLN A 135 7.79 10.22 -0.65
CA GLN A 135 7.43 10.94 0.56
C GLN A 135 6.86 12.35 0.28
N SER A 136 7.10 12.92 -0.91
CA SER A 136 6.52 14.22 -1.29
C SER A 136 5.06 14.12 -1.72
N ILE A 137 4.61 12.93 -2.14
CA ILE A 137 3.22 12.68 -2.54
C ILE A 137 2.37 12.53 -1.28
N LYS A 138 1.32 13.33 -1.19
CA LYS A 138 0.36 13.23 -0.09
C LYS A 138 -0.49 11.99 -0.26
N SER A 139 -0.75 11.31 0.85
CA SER A 139 -1.61 10.14 0.91
C SER A 139 -2.76 10.36 1.88
N VAL A 140 -3.85 9.65 1.62
CA VAL A 140 -5.03 9.58 2.48
C VAL A 140 -5.33 8.12 2.77
N ILE A 141 -5.91 7.88 3.94
CA ILE A 141 -6.34 6.55 4.36
C ILE A 141 -7.85 6.49 4.17
N ILE A 142 -8.32 5.55 3.35
CA ILE A 142 -9.72 5.42 2.96
C ILE A 142 -10.25 4.06 3.41
N THR A 143 -11.41 4.06 4.04
CA THR A 143 -12.16 2.84 4.38
C THR A 143 -13.42 2.77 3.54
N LYS A 144 -13.95 1.56 3.31
CA LYS A 144 -15.25 1.38 2.67
C LYS A 144 -16.32 2.26 3.34
N PRO A 145 -17.14 2.99 2.57
CA PRO A 145 -18.19 3.81 3.15
C PRO A 145 -19.16 2.91 3.93
N LYS A 146 -19.51 3.33 5.14
CA LYS A 146 -20.54 2.63 5.91
C LYS A 146 -21.87 2.91 5.24
N GLU A 147 -22.57 1.88 4.81
CA GLU A 147 -23.96 1.99 4.38
C GLU A 147 -24.76 2.60 5.55
N VAL A 148 -25.14 3.88 5.41
CA VAL A 148 -26.04 4.53 6.35
C VAL A 148 -27.40 3.90 6.08
N LYS A 149 -27.86 3.03 6.99
CA LYS A 149 -29.25 2.57 6.97
C LYS A 149 -30.12 3.80 7.20
N GLU A 150 -30.84 4.22 6.17
CA GLU A 150 -31.92 5.19 6.31
C GLU A 150 -33.02 4.53 7.15
N ASP A 151 -33.03 4.82 8.45
CA ASP A 151 -34.15 4.51 9.32
C ASP A 151 -35.32 5.41 8.90
N ASN A 152 -36.18 4.86 8.04
CA ASN A 152 -37.46 5.43 7.63
C ASN A 152 -38.27 5.81 8.89
N THR A 153 -38.25 7.08 9.24
CA THR A 153 -39.13 7.68 10.25
C THR A 153 -40.21 8.43 9.51
N ASP A 154 -41.17 7.69 8.97
CA ASP A 154 -42.44 8.25 8.50
C ASP A 154 -43.55 7.26 8.85
N GLU A 155 -44.22 7.52 9.98
CA GLU A 155 -45.63 7.18 10.25
C GLU A 155 -46.03 7.77 11.61
N MET A 156 -46.20 9.10 11.65
CA MET A 156 -47.13 9.77 12.57
C MET A 156 -48.02 10.70 11.74
N LYS A 157 -49.21 10.19 11.40
CA LYS A 157 -50.49 10.83 11.00
C LYS A 157 -51.38 9.66 10.57
N GLU A 158 -52.35 9.21 11.34
CA GLU A 158 -53.57 9.90 11.80
C GLU A 158 -54.06 9.42 13.16
#